data_AF-A0A444JPP4-F1
#
_entry.id   AF-A0A444JPP4-F1
#
_cell.length_a   1.000
_cell.length_b   1.000
_cell.length_c   1.000
_cell.angle_alpha   90.00
_cell.angle_beta   90.00
_cell.angle_gamma   90.00
#
_symmetry.space_group_name_H-M   'P 1'
#
loop_
_entity.id
_entity.type
_entity.pdbx_description
1 polymer ?
#
loop_
_entity_poly.entity_id
_entity_poly.type
_entity_poly.pdbx_seq_one_letter_code
_entity_poly.pdbx_strand_id
1 'polypeptide(L)'
;MKRPRLFLVFVCALIASCISDLYSKPIPNASDDISTLSERYVKATRGGVLDVTAVIPGKVYHPRDGYISYERFWCIDEKRGSPEEYLALMAEVCKLKDGAFKGEWCVSLNHHLPLFSVTIEQNGTTCTGGDLTTIIHSMEPISSPTVSEWLITAEAFGFSKMPISNLEAK
;
A
#
# COMPACT_ATOMS: atom_id res chain seq x y z
N MET A 1 -40.20 -43.29 -1.92
CA MET A 1 -39.20 -42.56 -1.11
C MET A 1 -38.21 -41.87 -2.03
N LYS A 2 -38.32 -40.55 -2.23
CA LYS A 2 -37.36 -39.75 -3.01
C LYS A 2 -37.19 -38.40 -2.32
N ARG A 3 -36.02 -38.15 -1.73
CA ARG A 3 -35.46 -36.81 -1.49
C ARG A 3 -33.97 -36.91 -1.17
N PRO A 4 -33.07 -36.75 -2.16
CA PRO A 4 -31.68 -36.40 -1.89
C PRO A 4 -31.22 -35.21 -2.74
N ARG A 5 -32.06 -34.18 -2.92
CA ARG A 5 -31.68 -32.96 -3.65
C ARG A 5 -31.59 -31.70 -2.79
N LEU A 6 -32.09 -31.73 -1.55
CA LEU A 6 -32.08 -30.56 -0.67
C LEU A 6 -30.73 -30.34 0.05
N PHE A 7 -29.95 -31.41 0.26
CA PHE A 7 -28.69 -31.33 1.00
C PHE A 7 -27.53 -30.74 0.19
N LEU A 8 -27.55 -30.83 -1.14
CA LEU A 8 -26.43 -30.37 -1.97
C LEU A 8 -26.39 -28.84 -2.15
N VAL A 9 -27.54 -28.17 -2.06
CA VAL A 9 -27.65 -26.71 -2.26
C VAL A 9 -27.17 -25.94 -1.02
N PHE A 10 -27.34 -26.50 0.18
CA PHE A 10 -26.93 -25.86 1.43
C PHE A 10 -25.41 -25.82 1.62
N VAL A 11 -24.69 -26.81 1.08
CA VAL A 11 -23.22 -26.88 1.23
C VAL A 11 -22.51 -25.85 0.35
N CYS A 12 -23.00 -25.56 -0.86
CA CYS A 12 -22.41 -24.52 -1.71
C CYS A 12 -22.64 -23.09 -1.22
N ALA A 13 -23.73 -22.83 -0.48
CA ALA A 13 -24.04 -21.49 0.03
C ALA A 13 -23.15 -21.07 1.21
N LEU A 14 -22.60 -22.04 1.96
CA LEU A 14 -21.75 -21.79 3.13
C LEU A 14 -20.27 -21.53 2.80
N ILE A 15 -19.81 -21.89 1.60
CA ILE A 15 -18.42 -21.68 1.18
C ILE A 15 -18.19 -20.29 0.58
N ALA A 16 -19.25 -19.62 0.11
CA ALA A 16 -19.15 -18.30 -0.52
C ALA A 16 -19.03 -17.14 0.49
N SER A 17 -19.41 -17.37 1.75
CA SER A 17 -19.40 -16.33 2.81
C SER A 17 -18.05 -16.16 3.50
N CYS A 18 -17.09 -17.08 3.31
CA CYS A 18 -15.86 -17.12 4.09
C CYS A 18 -14.62 -16.53 3.38
N ILE A 19 -14.75 -16.08 2.13
CA ILE A 19 -13.56 -15.72 1.33
C ILE A 19 -13.07 -14.29 1.67
N SER A 20 -13.97 -13.43 2.13
CA SER A 20 -13.64 -12.04 2.48
C SER A 20 -12.89 -11.93 3.82
N ASP A 21 -13.06 -12.87 4.74
CA ASP A 21 -12.35 -12.92 6.05
C ASP A 21 -10.95 -13.55 5.97
N LEU A 22 -10.49 -13.91 4.77
CA LEU A 22 -9.20 -14.59 4.61
C LEU A 22 -7.99 -13.67 4.85
N TYR A 23 -8.16 -12.35 4.77
CA TYR A 23 -7.07 -11.38 4.89
C TYR A 23 -7.34 -10.39 6.01
N SER A 24 -6.51 -10.42 7.05
CA SER A 24 -6.48 -9.40 8.09
C SER A 24 -5.65 -8.19 7.65
N LYS A 25 -6.03 -7.00 8.14
CA LYS A 25 -5.17 -5.81 8.00
C LYS A 25 -3.79 -6.12 8.58
N PRO A 26 -2.71 -5.77 7.88
CA PRO A 26 -1.38 -6.00 8.41
C PRO A 26 -1.13 -5.13 9.65
N ILE A 27 -0.22 -5.59 10.50
CA ILE A 27 0.27 -4.86 11.67
C ILE A 27 1.59 -4.18 11.26
N PRO A 28 1.82 -2.91 11.62
CA PRO A 28 3.07 -2.23 11.31
C PRO A 28 4.29 -2.96 11.89
N ASN A 29 5.34 -3.11 11.09
CA ASN A 29 6.61 -3.69 11.51
C ASN A 29 7.78 -2.99 10.80
N ALA A 30 8.87 -2.72 11.53
CA ALA A 30 10.09 -2.13 10.99
C ALA A 30 10.77 -2.98 9.90
N SER A 31 10.64 -4.31 9.96
CA SER A 31 11.27 -5.23 9.00
C SER A 31 10.48 -5.42 7.71
N ASP A 32 9.24 -4.96 7.66
CA ASP A 32 8.38 -5.22 6.50
C ASP A 32 8.76 -4.33 5.32
N ASP A 33 8.72 -4.93 4.13
CA ASP A 33 8.70 -4.25 2.85
C ASP A 33 7.41 -3.44 2.72
N ILE A 34 7.51 -2.17 2.36
CA ILE A 34 6.39 -1.24 2.15
C ILE A 34 5.49 -1.72 1.02
N SER A 35 6.07 -2.24 -0.05
CA SER A 35 5.32 -2.82 -1.19
C SER A 35 4.47 -4.02 -0.76
N THR A 36 5.03 -4.93 0.04
CA THR A 36 4.31 -6.10 0.58
C THR A 36 3.21 -5.66 1.56
N LEU A 37 3.51 -4.69 2.42
CA LEU A 37 2.57 -4.16 3.39
C LEU A 37 1.38 -3.50 2.71
N SER A 38 1.64 -2.70 1.68
CA SER A 38 0.63 -2.06 0.83
C SER A 38 -0.25 -3.09 0.13
N GLU A 39 0.36 -4.13 -0.45
CA GLU A 39 -0.39 -5.21 -1.08
C GLU A 39 -1.32 -5.93 -0.09
N ARG A 40 -0.84 -6.24 1.12
CA ARG A 40 -1.65 -6.90 2.15
C ARG A 40 -2.79 -6.02 2.60
N TYR A 41 -2.56 -4.73 2.79
CA TYR A 41 -3.60 -3.79 3.18
C TYR A 41 -4.70 -3.68 2.11
N VAL A 42 -4.33 -3.51 0.84
CA VAL A 42 -5.27 -3.49 -0.28
C VAL A 42 -6.09 -4.79 -0.35
N LYS A 43 -5.45 -5.95 -0.20
CA LYS A 43 -6.15 -7.26 -0.20
C LYS A 43 -7.14 -7.41 0.95
N ALA A 44 -6.82 -6.88 2.14
CA ALA A 44 -7.67 -6.96 3.33
C ALA A 44 -8.87 -5.99 3.28
N THR A 45 -8.73 -4.87 2.58
CA THR A 45 -9.71 -3.77 2.60
C THR A 45 -10.48 -3.58 1.30
N ARG A 46 -10.18 -4.36 0.26
CA ARG A 46 -10.90 -4.26 -1.02
C ARG A 46 -12.35 -4.74 -0.93
N GLY A 47 -13.21 -4.08 -1.70
CA GLY A 47 -14.57 -4.53 -1.98
C GLY A 47 -14.62 -5.48 -3.17
N GLY A 48 -15.42 -6.55 -3.04
CA GLY A 48 -15.68 -7.51 -4.12
C GLY A 48 -14.66 -8.67 -4.25
N VAL A 49 -15.06 -9.69 -5.00
CA VAL A 49 -14.28 -10.95 -5.19
C VAL A 49 -13.35 -10.87 -6.40
N LEU A 50 -13.70 -10.08 -7.41
CA LEU A 50 -12.96 -9.97 -8.68
C LEU A 50 -12.05 -8.75 -8.67
N ASP A 51 -10.75 -8.99 -8.85
CA ASP A 51 -9.73 -7.95 -8.99
C ASP A 51 -9.67 -7.46 -10.43
N VAL A 52 -10.68 -6.67 -10.84
CA VAL A 52 -10.69 -6.01 -12.17
C VAL A 52 -9.60 -4.94 -12.30
N THR A 53 -8.95 -4.62 -11.18
CA THR A 53 -7.88 -3.64 -11.01
C THR A 53 -6.48 -4.23 -11.24
N ALA A 54 -6.36 -5.53 -11.52
CA ALA A 54 -5.09 -6.23 -11.78
C ALA A 54 -4.37 -5.82 -13.08
N VAL A 55 -4.83 -4.76 -13.75
CA VAL A 55 -4.24 -4.21 -14.98
C VAL A 55 -2.90 -3.51 -14.70
N ILE A 56 -2.73 -2.94 -13.50
CA ILE A 56 -1.46 -2.35 -13.08
C ILE A 56 -0.57 -3.46 -12.49
N PRO A 57 0.68 -3.61 -12.96
CA PRO A 57 1.62 -4.53 -12.34
C PRO A 57 1.84 -4.10 -10.89
N GLY A 58 1.49 -4.97 -9.94
CA GLY A 58 1.56 -4.71 -8.50
C GLY A 58 2.99 -4.37 -8.03
N LYS A 59 3.69 -5.33 -7.42
CA LYS A 59 5.08 -5.13 -6.99
C LYS A 59 6.03 -5.29 -8.19
N VAL A 60 6.83 -4.26 -8.50
CA VAL A 60 7.80 -4.23 -9.59
C VAL A 60 9.19 -3.92 -9.04
N TYR A 61 10.19 -4.68 -9.47
CA TYR A 61 11.58 -4.49 -9.07
C TYR A 61 12.33 -3.72 -10.17
N HIS A 62 13.03 -2.65 -9.79
CA HIS A 62 13.87 -1.85 -10.67
C HIS A 62 15.33 -1.97 -10.22
N PRO A 63 16.01 -3.09 -10.54
CA PRO A 63 17.33 -3.39 -9.98
C PRO A 63 18.43 -2.42 -10.45
N ARG A 64 18.28 -1.80 -11.63
CA ARG A 64 19.25 -0.79 -12.12
C ARG A 64 19.15 0.53 -11.36
N ASP A 65 17.94 0.86 -10.92
CA ASP A 65 17.61 2.13 -10.26
C ASP A 65 17.54 1.97 -8.73
N GLY A 66 17.74 0.75 -8.23
CA GLY A 66 17.91 0.45 -6.81
C GLY A 66 16.64 0.40 -5.96
N TYR A 67 15.46 0.30 -6.58
CA TYR A 67 14.18 0.41 -5.84
C TYR A 67 13.13 -0.63 -6.25
N ILE A 68 12.14 -0.78 -5.38
CA ILE A 68 10.92 -1.52 -5.60
C ILE A 68 9.79 -0.50 -5.66
N SER A 69 8.92 -0.61 -6.66
CA SER A 69 7.66 0.12 -6.70
C SER A 69 6.49 -0.82 -6.47
N TYR A 70 5.45 -0.32 -5.85
CA TYR A 70 4.14 -0.96 -5.83
C TYR A 70 3.11 0.06 -6.26
N GLU A 71 2.33 -0.29 -7.28
CA GLU A 71 1.21 0.52 -7.72
C GLU A 71 -0.04 -0.36 -7.86
N ARG A 72 -1.17 0.12 -7.35
CA ARG A 72 -2.43 -0.59 -7.56
C ARG A 72 -3.63 0.33 -7.48
N PHE A 73 -4.59 0.07 -8.34
CA PHE A 73 -5.96 0.53 -8.13
C PHE A 73 -6.58 -0.22 -6.94
N TRP A 74 -7.26 0.52 -6.11
CA TRP A 74 -7.83 0.08 -4.85
C TRP A 74 -9.28 0.52 -4.79
N CYS A 75 -10.16 -0.46 -4.98
CA CYS A 75 -11.59 -0.33 -4.76
C CYS A 75 -11.88 -0.63 -3.29
N ILE A 76 -11.98 0.44 -2.50
CA ILE A 76 -12.09 0.36 -1.05
C ILE A 76 -13.48 -0.09 -0.65
N ASP A 77 -13.58 -1.09 0.22
CA ASP A 77 -14.79 -1.26 1.02
C ASP A 77 -14.65 -0.37 2.25
N GLU A 78 -15.38 0.75 2.28
CA GLU A 78 -15.30 1.75 3.36
C GLU A 78 -15.63 1.18 4.75
N LYS A 79 -16.31 0.03 4.83
CA LYS A 79 -16.55 -0.66 6.11
C LYS A 79 -15.33 -1.43 6.60
N ARG A 80 -14.39 -1.71 5.70
CA ARG A 80 -13.20 -2.52 5.97
C ARG A 80 -11.95 -1.68 6.05
N GLY A 81 -11.87 -0.53 5.40
CA GLY A 81 -10.84 0.45 5.72
C GLY A 81 -10.96 1.75 4.93
N SER A 82 -9.98 2.64 5.09
CA SER A 82 -9.95 3.93 4.40
C SER A 82 -8.53 4.35 3.99
N PRO A 83 -8.39 5.33 3.08
CA PRO A 83 -7.10 5.95 2.76
C PRO A 83 -6.36 6.48 3.98
N GLU A 84 -7.07 7.10 4.91
CA GLU A 84 -6.50 7.69 6.14
C GLU A 84 -5.93 6.60 7.04
N GLU A 85 -6.62 5.46 7.16
CA GLU A 85 -6.11 4.31 7.91
C GLU A 85 -4.85 3.71 7.26
N TYR A 86 -4.77 3.69 5.93
CA TYR A 86 -3.56 3.27 5.21
C TYR A 86 -2.39 4.23 5.48
N LEU A 87 -2.63 5.55 5.39
CA LEU A 87 -1.60 6.54 5.73
C LEU A 87 -1.16 6.43 7.19
N ALA A 88 -2.09 6.18 8.12
CA ALA A 88 -1.77 5.96 9.52
C ALA A 88 -0.88 4.72 9.72
N LEU A 89 -1.20 3.61 9.05
CA LEU A 89 -0.36 2.40 9.02
C LEU A 89 1.06 2.72 8.51
N MET A 90 1.18 3.44 7.39
CA MET A 90 2.48 3.82 6.86
C MET A 90 3.24 4.74 7.81
N ALA A 91 2.55 5.70 8.45
CA ALA A 91 3.15 6.60 9.43
C ALA A 91 3.69 5.86 10.65
N GLU A 92 3.00 4.81 11.11
CA GLU A 92 3.49 3.94 12.17
C GLU A 92 4.74 3.17 11.72
N VAL A 93 4.76 2.60 10.52
CA VAL A 93 5.97 1.96 9.98
C VAL A 93 7.13 2.93 9.85
N CYS A 94 6.87 4.16 9.39
CA CYS A 94 7.88 5.19 9.29
C CYS A 94 8.53 5.49 10.65
N LYS A 95 7.71 5.64 11.70
CA LYS A 95 8.20 5.82 13.09
C LYS A 95 9.02 4.61 13.56
N LEU A 96 8.57 3.40 13.27
CA LEU A 96 9.29 2.16 13.63
C LEU A 96 10.64 2.03 12.91
N LYS A 97 10.82 2.67 11.76
CA LYS A 97 12.10 2.76 11.04
C LYS A 97 12.91 4.01 11.41
N ASP A 98 12.66 4.61 12.59
CA ASP A 98 13.31 5.84 13.09
C ASP A 98 13.17 7.04 12.13
N GLY A 99 12.01 7.15 11.50
CA GLY A 99 11.69 8.21 10.55
C GLY A 99 10.46 9.04 10.91
N ALA A 100 10.24 10.09 10.13
CA ALA A 100 9.01 10.87 10.11
C ALA A 100 8.63 11.25 8.67
N PHE A 101 7.33 11.31 8.40
CA PHE A 101 6.85 11.75 7.10
C PHE A 101 7.09 13.25 6.87
N LYS A 102 7.52 13.59 5.66
CA LYS A 102 7.67 14.93 5.10
C LYS A 102 7.08 14.92 3.70
N GLY A 103 5.82 15.37 3.59
CA GLY A 103 5.01 15.12 2.39
C GLY A 103 4.77 13.62 2.23
N GLU A 104 5.03 13.09 1.04
CA GLU A 104 4.92 11.67 0.70
C GLU A 104 6.11 10.80 1.16
N TRP A 105 7.20 11.43 1.62
CA TRP A 105 8.43 10.74 1.96
C TRP A 105 8.53 10.43 3.45
N CYS A 106 8.80 9.17 3.80
CA CYS A 106 9.33 8.83 5.11
C CYS A 106 10.83 9.14 5.15
N VAL A 107 11.24 10.04 6.05
CA VAL A 107 12.62 10.53 6.14
C VAL A 107 13.24 10.12 7.46
N SER A 108 14.44 9.56 7.43
CA SER A 108 15.14 9.17 8.66
C SER A 108 15.49 10.39 9.51
N LEU A 109 15.23 10.31 10.81
CA LEU A 109 15.43 11.43 11.74
C LEU A 109 16.91 11.80 11.91
N ASN A 110 17.80 10.80 11.88
CA ASN A 110 19.22 11.01 12.17
C ASN A 110 20.03 11.40 10.92
N HIS A 111 19.69 10.84 9.77
CA HIS A 111 20.52 10.94 8.56
C HIS A 111 19.83 11.68 7.42
N HIS A 112 18.57 12.06 7.57
CA HIS A 112 17.77 12.72 6.52
C HIS A 112 17.78 11.95 5.20
N LEU A 113 17.70 10.61 5.30
CA LEU A 113 17.67 9.70 4.16
C LEU A 113 16.22 9.36 3.80
N PRO A 114 15.90 9.19 2.51
CA PRO A 114 14.58 8.71 2.10
C PRO A 114 14.47 7.22 2.44
N LEU A 115 13.68 6.90 3.45
CA LEU A 115 13.45 5.51 3.86
C LEU A 115 12.51 4.81 2.89
N PHE A 116 11.44 5.50 2.49
CA PHE A 116 10.47 5.08 1.46
C PHE A 116 9.54 6.26 1.13
N SER A 117 8.75 6.14 0.07
CA SER A 117 7.67 7.07 -0.29
C SER A 117 6.35 6.34 -0.42
N VAL A 118 5.26 7.02 -0.04
CA VAL A 118 3.88 6.55 -0.25
C VAL A 118 3.01 7.72 -0.67
N THR A 119 2.24 7.51 -1.73
CA THR A 119 1.20 8.43 -2.18
C THR A 119 -0.13 7.71 -2.34
N ILE A 120 -1.19 8.50 -2.19
CA ILE A 120 -2.55 8.10 -2.50
C ILE A 120 -3.16 9.15 -3.42
N GLU A 121 -3.73 8.69 -4.53
CA GLU A 121 -4.45 9.55 -5.46
C GLU A 121 -5.86 9.01 -5.67
N GLN A 122 -6.86 9.89 -5.74
CA GLN A 122 -8.18 9.50 -6.19
C GLN A 122 -8.23 9.62 -7.71
N ASN A 123 -8.48 8.50 -8.39
CA ASN A 123 -8.72 8.51 -9.83
C ASN A 123 -10.23 8.68 -10.08
N GLY A 124 -10.59 9.46 -11.10
CA GLY A 124 -11.98 9.62 -11.54
C GLY A 124 -12.59 8.35 -12.17
N THR A 125 -11.86 7.24 -12.19
CA THR A 125 -12.38 5.91 -12.55
C THR A 125 -13.20 5.33 -11.41
N THR A 126 -14.29 4.63 -11.74
CA THR A 126 -15.18 4.04 -10.74
C THR A 126 -15.02 2.54 -10.64
N CYS A 127 -15.06 2.03 -9.43
CA CYS A 127 -15.17 0.62 -9.10
C CYS A 127 -16.51 0.05 -9.55
N THR A 128 -16.58 -1.28 -9.65
CA THR A 128 -17.83 -2.01 -9.94
C THR A 128 -18.82 -1.78 -8.80
N GLY A 129 -19.66 -0.77 -8.92
CA GLY A 129 -20.53 -0.28 -7.83
C GLY A 129 -20.72 1.24 -7.81
N GLY A 130 -19.87 2.00 -8.51
CA GLY A 130 -19.97 3.46 -8.64
C GLY A 130 -19.02 4.25 -7.73
N ASP A 131 -18.37 3.59 -6.77
CA ASP A 131 -17.39 4.22 -5.88
C ASP A 131 -16.13 4.63 -6.63
N LEU A 132 -15.44 5.70 -6.20
CA LEU A 132 -14.21 6.15 -6.82
C LEU A 132 -13.05 5.18 -6.54
N THR A 133 -12.21 4.98 -7.55
CA THR A 133 -11.01 4.15 -7.45
C THR A 133 -9.88 4.96 -6.85
N THR A 134 -9.23 4.42 -5.83
CA THR A 134 -8.01 5.00 -5.26
C THR A 134 -6.78 4.36 -5.90
N ILE A 135 -5.73 5.12 -6.18
CA ILE A 135 -4.41 4.60 -6.57
C ILE A 135 -3.51 4.71 -5.34
N ILE A 136 -2.92 3.59 -4.95
CA ILE A 136 -1.80 3.59 -4.02
C ILE A 136 -0.53 3.44 -4.85
N HIS A 137 0.44 4.28 -4.58
CA HIS A 137 1.79 4.14 -5.09
C HIS A 137 2.78 4.20 -3.92
N SER A 138 3.74 3.27 -3.91
CA SER A 138 4.82 3.27 -2.93
C SER A 138 6.15 2.90 -3.56
N MET A 139 7.23 3.50 -3.07
CA MET A 139 8.59 3.22 -3.50
C MET A 139 9.50 3.00 -2.29
N GLU A 140 10.38 2.01 -2.37
CA GLU A 140 11.35 1.69 -1.31
C GLU A 140 12.67 1.18 -1.89
N PRO A 141 13.81 1.37 -1.21
CA PRO A 141 15.08 0.83 -1.67
C PRO A 141 15.06 -0.71 -1.67
N ILE A 142 15.70 -1.35 -2.64
CA ILE A 142 15.84 -2.82 -2.67
C ILE A 142 16.67 -3.34 -1.49
N SER A 143 17.71 -2.59 -1.11
CA SER A 143 18.73 -3.07 -0.17
C SER A 143 18.92 -2.15 1.03
N SER A 144 19.17 -0.86 0.82
CA SER A 144 19.39 0.09 1.91
C SER A 144 19.05 1.52 1.49
N PRO A 145 18.54 2.37 2.40
CA PRO A 145 18.37 3.82 2.17
C PRO A 145 19.66 4.58 1.82
N THR A 146 20.83 3.96 1.98
CA THR A 146 22.14 4.59 1.72
C THR A 146 22.71 4.30 0.33
N VAL A 147 22.11 3.42 -0.47
CA VAL A 147 22.66 3.07 -1.79
C VAL A 147 22.47 4.21 -2.78
N SER A 148 23.48 4.46 -3.59
CA SER A 148 23.54 5.61 -4.52
C SER A 148 22.39 5.63 -5.53
N GLU A 149 22.06 4.46 -6.08
CA GLU A 149 21.05 4.26 -7.11
C GLU A 149 19.69 4.69 -6.56
N TRP A 150 19.35 4.25 -5.34
CA TRP A 150 18.14 4.67 -4.65
C TRP A 150 18.12 6.17 -4.39
N LEU A 151 19.22 6.75 -3.91
CA LEU A 151 19.27 8.18 -3.60
C LEU A 151 19.04 9.04 -4.86
N ILE A 152 19.67 8.68 -5.97
CA ILE A 152 19.48 9.35 -7.27
C ILE A 152 18.02 9.21 -7.72
N THR A 153 17.46 8.01 -7.61
CA THR A 153 16.06 7.74 -7.95
C THR A 153 15.12 8.56 -7.07
N ALA A 154 15.28 8.53 -5.76
CA ALA A 154 14.44 9.28 -4.84
C ALA A 154 14.47 10.79 -5.15
N GLU A 155 15.65 11.35 -5.43
CA GLU A 155 15.79 12.75 -5.86
C GLU A 155 15.05 13.02 -7.19
N ALA A 156 15.13 12.11 -8.17
CA ALA A 156 14.39 12.22 -9.44
C ALA A 156 12.87 12.16 -9.24
N PHE A 157 12.40 11.47 -8.20
CA PHE A 157 11.00 11.41 -7.78
C PHE A 157 10.61 12.51 -6.77
N GLY A 158 11.45 13.54 -6.58
CA GLY A 158 11.08 14.73 -5.80
C GLY A 158 11.49 14.70 -4.33
N PHE A 159 12.23 13.70 -3.87
CA PHE A 159 12.87 13.76 -2.56
C PHE A 159 13.90 14.89 -2.52
N SER A 160 13.71 15.85 -1.62
CA SER A 160 14.68 16.91 -1.38
C SER A 160 15.37 16.69 -0.04
N LYS A 161 16.70 16.58 -0.05
CA LYS A 161 17.52 16.66 1.16
C LYS A 161 17.39 18.07 1.73
N MET A 162 16.42 18.29 2.62
CA MET A 162 16.30 19.58 3.29
C MET A 162 17.47 19.80 4.25
N PRO A 163 18.24 20.90 4.14
CA PRO A 163 19.10 21.35 5.22
C PRO A 163 18.25 21.94 6.36
N ILE A 164 18.69 21.73 7.60
CA ILE A 164 18.01 22.14 8.85
C ILE A 164 17.72 23.67 8.93
N SER A 165 18.30 24.48 8.06
CA SER A 165 18.18 25.95 8.10
C SER A 165 16.87 26.55 7.59
N ASN A 166 15.94 25.75 7.03
CA ASN A 166 14.70 26.27 6.42
C ASN A 166 13.41 25.94 7.20
N LEU A 167 13.52 25.46 8.44
CA LEU A 167 12.35 25.18 9.29
C LEU A 167 11.83 26.40 10.08
N GLU A 168 12.42 27.58 9.89
CA GLU A 168 11.95 28.85 10.48
C GLU A 168 11.69 29.92 9.41
N ALA A 169 10.92 29.61 8.36
CA ALA A 169 10.31 30.66 7.52
C ALA A 169 9.21 30.11 6.59
N LYS A 170 8.04 29.77 7.12
CA LYS A 170 6.74 30.20 6.58
C LYS A 170 5.57 29.76 7.46
#